data_AF-A0A4R4ZHR8-F1
#
_entry.id   AF-A0A4R4ZHR8-F1
#
_cell.length_a   1.000
_cell.length_b   1.000
_cell.length_c   1.000
_cell.angle_alpha   90.00
_cell.angle_beta   90.00
_cell.angle_gamma   90.00
#
_symmetry.space_group_name_H-M   'P 1'
#
loop_
_entity.id
_entity.type
_entity.pdbx_description
1 polymer ?
#
loop_
_entity_poly.entity_id
_entity_poly.type
_entity_poly.pdbx_seq_one_letter_code
_entity_poly.pdbx_strand_id
1 'polypeptide(L)'
;MRAISTVLVILLLVVGCSGTSSNDPPGAAPTEPVLTSDEPAPEPTDPESSQPEEKKPGFGLATAPVGGAPDEAGVEQCAAVSLTGVELKEGTTVDLGPVHLEPEGIFQLDDSICKDRRPCKDVQWKAGSLDSCYVGARQIANGSSEVKVVVPAQVTCATEEDCSDLKATAGKGSFVFFIPGELTPAPSETPETPTGG
;
A
#
# COMPACT_ATOMS: atom_id res chain seq x y z
N MET A 1 6.94 29.34 -28.39
CA MET A 1 7.70 30.37 -27.64
C MET A 1 8.59 29.64 -26.66
N ARG A 2 9.92 29.78 -26.79
CA ARG A 2 10.90 29.18 -25.88
C ARG A 2 11.18 30.15 -24.73
N ALA A 3 11.21 29.66 -23.50
CA ALA A 3 11.83 30.39 -22.39
C ALA A 3 12.87 29.47 -21.76
N ILE A 4 14.13 29.80 -22.02
CA ILE A 4 15.33 29.26 -21.36
C ILE A 4 15.51 30.16 -20.14
N SER A 5 15.56 29.61 -18.94
CA SER A 5 15.98 30.35 -17.75
C SER A 5 17.14 29.64 -17.09
N THR A 6 18.27 30.32 -17.12
CA THR A 6 19.60 29.86 -16.74
C THR A 6 19.96 30.40 -15.36
N VAL A 7 20.85 29.68 -14.67
CA VAL A 7 21.83 30.18 -13.66
C VAL A 7 21.30 30.39 -12.22
N LEU A 8 21.87 29.68 -11.23
CA LEU A 8 22.96 30.20 -10.37
C LEU A 8 23.57 29.10 -9.49
N VAL A 9 24.90 28.96 -9.61
CA VAL A 9 25.81 28.15 -8.79
C VAL A 9 26.11 28.91 -7.48
N ILE A 10 26.10 28.24 -6.33
CA ILE A 10 26.79 28.73 -5.12
C ILE A 10 27.64 27.59 -4.53
N LEU A 11 28.94 27.92 -4.41
CA LEU A 11 30.08 27.14 -3.97
C LEU A 11 30.33 27.35 -2.46
N LEU A 12 30.82 26.29 -1.79
CA LEU A 12 31.76 26.25 -0.64
C LEU A 12 31.34 26.75 0.76
N LEU A 13 31.63 25.93 1.79
CA LEU A 13 32.59 26.16 2.91
C LEU A 13 32.54 24.97 3.91
N VAL A 14 33.52 24.04 3.93
CA VAL A 14 34.68 23.91 4.87
C VAL A 14 34.30 23.97 6.36
N VAL A 15 34.60 22.92 7.16
CA VAL A 15 35.47 22.90 8.37
C VAL A 15 35.59 21.46 8.88
N GLY A 16 36.84 20.98 8.98
CA GLY A 16 37.20 19.68 9.58
C GLY A 16 37.47 19.77 11.08
N CYS A 17 37.38 18.62 11.77
CA CYS A 17 37.76 18.48 13.18
C CYS A 17 38.97 17.53 13.26
N SER A 18 40.17 18.10 13.40
CA SER A 18 41.39 17.40 13.80
C SER A 18 41.51 17.46 15.32
N GLY A 19 41.46 16.31 16.00
CA GLY A 19 41.77 16.17 17.42
C GLY A 19 43.09 15.44 17.61
N THR A 20 44.10 16.15 18.08
CA THR A 20 45.50 15.72 18.23
C THR A 20 45.79 15.19 19.64
N SER A 21 46.57 14.11 19.69
CA SER A 21 47.64 13.73 20.64
C SER A 21 47.68 14.32 22.07
N SER A 22 47.84 13.42 23.05
CA SER A 22 48.52 13.69 24.33
C SER A 22 49.25 12.39 24.71
N ASN A 23 50.57 12.28 24.51
CA ASN A 23 51.68 12.64 25.41
C ASN A 23 51.72 11.82 26.72
N ASP A 24 52.44 10.70 26.68
CA ASP A 24 53.21 10.10 27.80
C ASP A 24 54.36 11.05 28.21
N PRO A 25 54.75 11.17 29.51
CA PRO A 25 55.84 10.33 30.08
C PRO A 25 55.81 10.22 31.65
N PRO A 26 56.90 9.91 32.39
CA PRO A 26 57.76 8.71 32.42
C PRO A 26 57.92 8.08 33.85
N GLY A 27 58.19 6.78 33.91
CA GLY A 27 59.15 6.15 34.85
C GLY A 27 58.85 6.03 36.35
N ALA A 28 58.69 4.79 36.83
CA ALA A 28 59.13 4.32 38.16
C ALA A 28 59.32 2.79 38.19
N ALA A 29 60.15 2.33 39.12
CA ALA A 29 60.90 1.07 39.22
C ALA A 29 60.06 -0.23 39.47
N PRO A 30 60.67 -1.45 39.38
CA PRO A 30 59.96 -2.71 39.20
C PRO A 30 59.37 -3.24 40.51
N THR A 31 58.08 -3.53 40.50
CA THR A 31 57.38 -4.24 41.60
C THR A 31 57.23 -5.70 41.21
N GLU A 32 57.49 -6.60 42.17
CA GLU A 32 57.44 -8.06 42.05
C GLU A 32 56.12 -8.57 41.43
N PRO A 33 56.13 -9.70 40.69
CA PRO A 33 54.94 -10.24 40.06
C PRO A 33 54.00 -10.81 41.13
N VAL A 34 52.95 -10.04 41.46
CA VAL A 34 51.76 -10.60 42.09
C VAL A 34 51.11 -11.48 41.02
N LEU A 35 51.00 -12.78 41.31
CA LEU A 35 50.16 -13.70 40.54
C LEU A 35 48.70 -13.33 40.82
N THR A 36 48.19 -12.27 40.17
CA THR A 36 46.75 -12.11 39.97
C THR A 36 46.37 -13.08 38.86
N SER A 37 45.54 -14.05 39.23
CA SER A 37 44.79 -14.85 38.26
C SER A 37 43.81 -13.90 37.56
N ASP A 38 44.29 -13.18 36.56
CA ASP A 38 43.49 -12.35 35.67
C ASP A 38 42.73 -13.27 34.70
N GLU A 39 41.70 -13.92 35.23
CA GLU A 39 40.63 -14.44 34.37
C GLU A 39 39.88 -13.20 33.84
N PRO A 40 39.79 -12.99 32.52
CA PRO A 40 39.11 -11.82 31.98
C PRO A 40 37.66 -11.78 32.47
N ALA A 41 37.24 -10.64 33.03
CA ALA A 41 35.86 -10.46 33.43
C ALA A 41 34.94 -10.76 32.22
N PRO A 42 33.86 -11.53 32.40
CA PRO A 42 32.92 -11.82 31.32
C PRO A 42 32.36 -10.50 30.77
N GLU A 43 32.37 -10.35 29.45
CA GLU A 43 31.77 -9.18 28.81
C GLU A 43 30.30 -9.06 29.21
N PRO A 44 29.82 -7.86 29.60
CA PRO A 44 28.41 -7.64 29.91
C PRO A 44 27.59 -7.97 28.66
N THR A 45 26.82 -9.04 28.73
CA THR A 45 25.88 -9.46 27.66
C THR A 45 24.57 -8.70 27.82
N ASP A 46 24.65 -7.37 27.92
CA ASP A 46 23.44 -6.57 27.90
C ASP A 46 22.77 -6.71 26.53
N PRO A 47 21.43 -6.85 26.48
CA PRO A 47 20.72 -6.90 25.21
C PRO A 47 20.99 -5.60 24.45
N GLU A 48 21.53 -5.70 23.23
CA GLU A 48 21.69 -4.54 22.35
C GLU A 48 20.37 -3.78 22.25
N SER A 49 20.42 -2.48 22.55
CA SER A 49 19.25 -1.61 22.45
C SER A 49 18.73 -1.63 21.01
N SER A 50 17.49 -2.06 20.80
CA SER A 50 16.85 -1.97 19.48
C SER A 50 16.82 -0.51 19.05
N GLN A 51 17.38 -0.21 17.86
CA GLN A 51 17.28 1.13 17.29
C GLN A 51 15.82 1.57 17.17
N PRO A 52 15.51 2.87 17.33
CA PRO A 52 14.16 3.39 17.11
C PRO A 52 13.69 3.11 15.68
N GLU A 53 12.45 2.65 15.51
CA GLU A 53 11.84 2.54 14.17
C GLU A 53 11.78 3.91 13.49
N GLU A 54 12.45 4.02 12.34
CA GLU A 54 12.42 5.23 11.53
C GLU A 54 11.06 5.34 10.83
N LYS A 55 10.35 6.45 11.05
CA LYS A 55 9.02 6.68 10.44
C LYS A 55 9.19 7.01 8.96
N LYS A 56 8.77 6.10 8.09
CA LYS A 56 8.71 6.32 6.64
C LYS A 56 7.57 7.28 6.27
N PRO A 57 7.76 8.13 5.24
CA PRO A 57 6.70 9.01 4.74
C PRO A 57 5.57 8.20 4.08
N GLY A 58 4.34 8.72 4.10
CA GLY A 58 3.18 8.06 3.50
C GLY A 58 1.96 8.97 3.38
N PHE A 59 0.98 8.55 2.58
CA PHE A 59 -0.27 9.29 2.35
C PHE A 59 -1.44 8.36 1.97
N GLY A 60 -2.66 8.82 2.24
CA GLY A 60 -3.88 8.10 1.86
C GLY A 60 -4.41 8.50 0.48
N LEU A 61 -4.99 7.54 -0.22
CA LEU A 61 -5.73 7.70 -1.46
C LEU A 61 -7.19 7.32 -1.25
N ALA A 62 -8.11 8.19 -1.64
CA ALA A 62 -9.55 7.87 -1.63
C ALA A 62 -9.88 6.69 -2.57
N THR A 63 -9.14 6.60 -3.68
CA THR A 63 -9.14 5.43 -4.56
C THR A 63 -7.73 5.22 -5.10
N ALA A 64 -7.25 3.98 -5.05
CA ALA A 64 -6.04 3.54 -5.72
C ALA A 64 -6.21 3.68 -7.24
N PRO A 65 -5.11 3.93 -7.98
CA PRO A 65 -5.14 4.01 -9.43
C PRO A 65 -5.22 2.60 -10.00
N VAL A 66 -6.41 2.03 -9.95
CA VAL A 66 -6.66 0.64 -10.34
C VAL A 66 -7.39 0.56 -11.66
N GLY A 67 -7.04 -0.46 -12.44
CA GLY A 67 -7.72 -0.79 -13.68
C GLY A 67 -8.15 -2.24 -13.73
N GLY A 68 -9.05 -2.51 -14.66
CA GLY A 68 -9.64 -3.82 -14.87
C GLY A 68 -11.08 -3.72 -15.35
N ALA A 69 -11.64 -4.85 -15.71
CA ALA A 69 -13.01 -4.98 -16.19
C ALA A 69 -13.63 -6.24 -15.60
N PRO A 70 -14.97 -6.29 -15.46
CA PRO A 70 -15.66 -7.51 -15.10
C PRO A 70 -15.48 -8.57 -16.20
N ASP A 71 -15.37 -9.83 -15.79
CA ASP A 71 -15.27 -10.96 -16.72
C ASP A 71 -16.49 -11.02 -17.65
N GLU A 72 -17.68 -10.78 -17.09
CA GLU A 72 -18.96 -10.76 -17.79
C GLU A 72 -19.87 -9.69 -17.15
N ALA A 73 -20.75 -9.09 -17.95
CA ALA A 73 -21.81 -8.21 -17.43
C ALA A 73 -23.01 -9.04 -16.98
N GLY A 74 -23.72 -8.60 -15.94
CA GLY A 74 -24.92 -9.28 -15.47
C GLY A 74 -25.13 -9.19 -13.96
N VAL A 75 -25.90 -10.15 -13.43
CA VAL A 75 -26.30 -10.16 -12.01
C VAL A 75 -25.14 -10.49 -11.09
N GLU A 76 -24.19 -11.31 -11.52
CA GLU A 76 -22.99 -11.64 -10.76
C GLU A 76 -21.78 -11.26 -11.59
N GLN A 77 -20.90 -10.44 -11.03
CA GLN A 77 -19.72 -9.95 -11.74
C GLN A 77 -18.49 -10.11 -10.88
N CYS A 78 -17.40 -10.53 -11.51
CA CYS A 78 -16.07 -10.57 -10.91
C CYS A 78 -15.14 -9.71 -11.75
N ALA A 79 -14.52 -8.70 -11.14
CA ALA A 79 -13.57 -7.83 -11.82
C ALA A 79 -12.16 -8.01 -11.27
N ALA A 80 -11.19 -8.09 -12.17
CA ALA A 80 -9.78 -7.99 -11.80
C ALA A 80 -9.47 -6.54 -11.39
N VAL A 81 -8.65 -6.38 -10.37
CA VAL A 81 -8.15 -5.11 -9.86
C VAL A 81 -6.64 -5.21 -9.82
N SER A 82 -5.98 -4.41 -10.66
CA SER A 82 -4.53 -4.28 -10.67
C SER A 82 -4.13 -2.82 -10.60
N LEU A 83 -2.94 -2.57 -10.06
CA LEU A 83 -2.34 -1.24 -10.07
C LEU A 83 -2.06 -0.82 -11.52
N THR A 84 -2.44 0.40 -11.89
CA THR A 84 -2.29 0.92 -13.26
C THR A 84 -1.76 2.35 -13.28
N GLY A 85 -1.07 2.72 -14.35
CA GLY A 85 -0.65 4.09 -14.60
C GLY A 85 0.40 4.65 -13.65
N VAL A 86 0.96 3.82 -12.76
CA VAL A 86 2.02 4.17 -11.82
C VAL A 86 3.04 3.04 -11.72
N GLU A 87 4.30 3.39 -11.49
CA GLU A 87 5.38 2.45 -11.19
C GLU A 87 5.79 2.63 -9.73
N LEU A 88 5.88 1.53 -8.98
CA LEU A 88 6.33 1.57 -7.58
C LEU A 88 7.85 1.45 -7.52
N LYS A 89 8.50 2.48 -6.97
CA LYS A 89 9.94 2.45 -6.67
C LYS A 89 10.23 1.50 -5.51
N GLU A 90 11.47 0.99 -5.42
CA GLU A 90 11.90 0.15 -4.30
C GLU A 90 11.64 0.84 -2.95
N GLY A 91 11.23 0.05 -1.95
CA GLY A 91 10.86 0.57 -0.63
C GLY A 91 9.49 1.27 -0.55
N THR A 92 8.77 1.40 -1.68
CA THR A 92 7.37 1.88 -1.70
C THR A 92 6.39 0.72 -1.58
N THR A 93 5.37 0.88 -0.75
CA THR A 93 4.26 -0.06 -0.56
C THR A 93 2.92 0.65 -0.74
N VAL A 94 1.94 -0.08 -1.28
CA VAL A 94 0.56 0.36 -1.38
C VAL A 94 -0.33 -0.69 -0.74
N ASP A 95 -0.92 -0.35 0.40
CA ASP A 95 -1.81 -1.19 1.17
C ASP A 95 -3.26 -0.87 0.79
N LEU A 96 -3.98 -1.85 0.24
CA LEU A 96 -5.37 -1.66 -0.15
C LEU A 96 -6.27 -1.65 1.09
N GLY A 97 -7.16 -0.66 1.12
CA GLY A 97 -8.20 -0.51 2.13
C GLY A 97 -9.47 -1.28 1.79
N PRO A 98 -10.53 -1.12 2.59
CA PRO A 98 -11.80 -1.79 2.37
C PRO A 98 -12.47 -1.27 1.09
N VAL A 99 -12.76 -2.17 0.17
CA VAL A 99 -13.45 -1.86 -1.10
C VAL A 99 -14.89 -1.44 -0.83
N HIS A 100 -15.38 -0.46 -1.58
CA HIS A 100 -16.80 -0.08 -1.61
C HIS A 100 -17.26 0.27 -3.03
N LEU A 101 -18.57 0.44 -3.21
CA LEU A 101 -19.20 0.63 -4.51
C LEU A 101 -19.89 2.00 -4.60
N GLU A 102 -19.76 2.67 -5.74
CA GLU A 102 -20.40 3.97 -5.97
C GLU A 102 -21.10 4.01 -7.35
N PRO A 103 -22.43 4.21 -7.42
CA PRO A 103 -23.36 4.37 -6.30
C PRO A 103 -23.62 3.07 -5.53
N GLU A 104 -23.94 3.19 -4.24
CA GLU A 104 -24.35 2.08 -3.39
C GLU A 104 -25.78 1.59 -3.73
N GLY A 105 -26.12 0.37 -3.31
CA GLY A 105 -27.48 -0.17 -3.35
C GLY A 105 -27.91 -0.82 -4.66
N ILE A 106 -27.12 -0.72 -5.73
CA ILE A 106 -27.34 -1.46 -6.99
C ILE A 106 -26.69 -2.83 -6.93
N PHE A 107 -25.44 -2.88 -6.45
CA PHE A 107 -24.67 -4.09 -6.22
C PHE A 107 -24.30 -4.22 -4.74
N GLN A 108 -24.11 -5.45 -4.30
CA GLN A 108 -23.53 -5.84 -3.02
C GLN A 108 -22.22 -6.59 -3.28
N LEU A 109 -21.17 -6.27 -2.54
CA LEU A 109 -19.91 -7.01 -2.59
C LEU A 109 -20.12 -8.46 -2.13
N ASP A 110 -19.62 -9.40 -2.93
CA ASP A 110 -19.73 -10.83 -2.70
C ASP A 110 -18.48 -11.53 -3.27
N ASP A 111 -17.48 -11.75 -2.40
CA ASP A 111 -16.20 -12.35 -2.79
C ASP A 111 -16.35 -13.78 -3.33
N SER A 112 -17.44 -14.48 -2.98
CA SER A 112 -17.69 -15.85 -3.43
C SER A 112 -17.93 -15.95 -4.94
N ILE A 113 -18.36 -14.85 -5.59
CA ILE A 113 -18.56 -14.77 -7.04
C ILE A 113 -17.26 -15.00 -7.81
N CYS A 114 -16.14 -14.56 -7.25
CA CYS A 114 -14.82 -14.70 -7.87
C CYS A 114 -14.19 -16.09 -7.68
N LYS A 115 -14.90 -17.04 -7.06
CA LYS A 115 -14.46 -18.44 -6.85
C LYS A 115 -13.09 -18.49 -6.16
N ASP A 116 -12.13 -19.23 -6.71
CA ASP A 116 -10.80 -19.47 -6.14
C ASP A 116 -9.80 -18.32 -6.39
N ARG A 117 -10.27 -17.14 -6.84
CA ARG A 117 -9.41 -16.00 -7.12
C ARG A 117 -9.12 -15.20 -5.85
N ARG A 118 -7.92 -14.62 -5.77
CA ARG A 118 -7.47 -13.84 -4.61
C ARG A 118 -8.35 -12.59 -4.42
N PRO A 119 -9.05 -12.42 -3.28
CA PRO A 119 -9.84 -11.21 -3.03
C PRO A 119 -8.92 -10.00 -2.79
N CYS A 120 -9.45 -8.79 -3.00
CA CYS A 120 -8.71 -7.54 -2.74
C CYS A 120 -8.54 -7.18 -1.26
N LYS A 121 -8.87 -8.11 -0.36
CA LYS A 121 -8.70 -7.93 1.08
C LYS A 121 -7.24 -8.12 1.49
N ASP A 122 -6.73 -7.21 2.30
CA ASP A 122 -5.37 -7.26 2.87
C ASP A 122 -4.26 -7.38 1.80
N VAL A 123 -4.49 -6.79 0.62
CA VAL A 123 -3.53 -6.78 -0.47
C VAL A 123 -2.54 -5.63 -0.26
N GLN A 124 -1.26 -5.98 -0.31
CA GLN A 124 -0.15 -5.04 -0.32
C GLN A 124 0.62 -5.19 -1.62
N TRP A 125 0.70 -4.12 -2.40
CA TRP A 125 1.52 -4.04 -3.60
C TRP A 125 2.90 -3.45 -3.28
N LYS A 126 3.94 -4.01 -3.91
CA LYS A 126 5.33 -3.58 -3.78
C LYS A 126 5.99 -3.56 -5.15
N ALA A 127 7.13 -2.88 -5.26
CA ALA A 127 8.00 -3.01 -6.41
C ALA A 127 8.28 -4.50 -6.70
N GLY A 128 7.99 -4.95 -7.92
CA GLY A 128 8.17 -6.34 -8.35
C GLY A 128 7.10 -7.35 -7.88
N SER A 129 6.14 -6.95 -7.05
CA SER A 129 5.00 -7.80 -6.63
C SER A 129 3.71 -6.98 -6.72
N LEU A 130 3.15 -6.99 -7.94
CA LEU A 130 1.94 -6.24 -8.33
C LEU A 130 0.83 -7.21 -8.76
N ASP A 131 0.68 -8.31 -8.02
CA ASP A 131 -0.32 -9.32 -8.35
C ASP A 131 -1.73 -8.72 -8.29
N SER A 132 -2.52 -9.00 -9.31
CA SER A 132 -3.93 -8.61 -9.35
C SER A 132 -4.69 -9.29 -8.22
N CYS A 133 -5.68 -8.58 -7.69
CA CYS A 133 -6.71 -9.13 -6.84
C CYS A 133 -8.07 -9.02 -7.54
N TYR A 134 -9.11 -9.58 -6.95
CA TYR A 134 -10.43 -9.62 -7.57
C TYR A 134 -11.49 -9.11 -6.60
N VAL A 135 -12.49 -8.43 -7.17
CA VAL A 135 -13.66 -7.94 -6.47
C VAL A 135 -14.89 -8.59 -7.10
N GLY A 136 -15.64 -9.33 -6.29
CA GLY A 136 -16.91 -9.91 -6.69
C GLY A 136 -18.07 -9.04 -6.24
N ALA A 137 -19.11 -8.93 -7.07
CA ALA A 137 -20.33 -8.21 -6.72
C ALA A 137 -21.56 -8.88 -7.32
N ARG A 138 -22.66 -8.82 -6.56
CA ARG A 138 -23.99 -9.31 -6.94
C ARG A 138 -24.95 -8.14 -7.05
N GLN A 139 -25.67 -8.04 -8.16
CA GLN A 139 -26.70 -7.05 -8.38
C GLN A 139 -27.91 -7.38 -7.50
N ILE A 140 -28.37 -6.40 -6.73
CA ILE A 140 -29.49 -6.51 -5.79
C ILE A 140 -30.65 -5.57 -6.14
N ALA A 141 -30.42 -4.59 -7.02
CA ALA A 141 -31.45 -3.70 -7.53
C ALA A 141 -31.24 -3.39 -9.02
N ASN A 142 -32.31 -2.94 -9.68
CA ASN A 142 -32.19 -2.43 -11.05
C ASN A 142 -31.41 -1.11 -11.03
N GLY A 143 -30.52 -0.95 -12.02
CA GLY A 143 -29.72 0.25 -12.20
C GLY A 143 -29.55 0.54 -13.68
N SER A 144 -29.40 1.82 -14.04
CA SER A 144 -29.15 2.25 -15.42
C SER A 144 -27.75 2.84 -15.62
N SER A 145 -26.95 2.90 -14.56
CA SER A 145 -25.63 3.51 -14.54
C SER A 145 -24.58 2.51 -14.11
N GLU A 146 -23.38 2.64 -14.65
CA GLU A 146 -22.21 1.88 -14.21
C GLU A 146 -21.91 2.17 -12.73
N VAL A 147 -21.51 1.14 -12.00
CA VAL A 147 -21.19 1.21 -10.58
C VAL A 147 -19.69 1.08 -10.43
N LYS A 148 -19.05 2.16 -9.99
CA LYS A 148 -17.61 2.24 -9.80
C LYS A 148 -17.18 1.42 -8.60
N VAL A 149 -16.11 0.65 -8.77
CA VAL A 149 -15.40 0.01 -7.67
C VAL A 149 -14.39 1.00 -7.10
N VAL A 150 -14.60 1.39 -5.85
CA VAL A 150 -13.72 2.31 -5.13
C VAL A 150 -12.84 1.48 -4.20
N VAL A 151 -11.53 1.60 -4.39
CA VAL A 151 -10.53 0.84 -3.63
C VAL A 151 -9.64 1.83 -2.90
N PRO A 152 -9.94 2.24 -1.66
CA PRO A 152 -9.06 3.10 -0.88
C PRO A 152 -7.67 2.49 -0.76
N ALA A 153 -6.64 3.31 -0.56
CA ALA A 153 -5.30 2.78 -0.30
C ALA A 153 -4.47 3.68 0.61
N GLN A 154 -3.55 3.07 1.33
CA GLN A 154 -2.51 3.75 2.10
C GLN A 154 -1.17 3.50 1.42
N VAL A 155 -0.45 4.57 1.11
CA VAL A 155 0.89 4.50 0.52
C VAL A 155 1.92 4.75 1.60
N THR A 156 2.99 3.96 1.59
CA THR A 156 4.24 4.23 2.31
C THR A 156 5.37 4.30 1.30
N CYS A 157 6.21 5.33 1.34
CA CYS A 157 7.30 5.54 0.39
C CYS A 157 8.67 5.38 1.06
N ALA A 158 9.70 5.16 0.26
CA ALA A 158 11.08 5.20 0.75
C ALA A 158 11.49 6.64 1.10
N THR A 159 11.12 7.61 0.26
CA THR A 159 11.43 9.04 0.46
C THR A 159 10.20 9.93 0.25
N GLU A 160 10.26 11.18 0.71
CA GLU A 160 9.19 12.17 0.48
C GLU A 160 9.03 12.52 -1.01
N GLU A 161 10.14 12.55 -1.76
CA GLU A 161 10.13 12.80 -3.21
C GLU A 161 9.35 11.72 -3.95
N ASP A 162 9.58 10.44 -3.60
CA ASP A 162 8.83 9.32 -4.19
C ASP A 162 7.32 9.41 -3.92
N CYS A 163 6.95 9.86 -2.73
CA CYS A 163 5.56 10.11 -2.37
C CYS A 163 4.94 11.25 -3.16
N SER A 164 5.69 12.34 -3.39
CA SER A 164 5.23 13.45 -4.21
C SER A 164 5.00 13.04 -5.67
N ASP A 165 5.95 12.31 -6.26
CA ASP A 165 5.86 11.77 -7.63
C ASP A 165 4.64 10.85 -7.79
N LEU A 166 4.47 9.92 -6.84
CA LEU A 166 3.36 8.97 -6.88
C LEU A 166 2.02 9.69 -6.70
N LYS A 167 1.93 10.66 -5.80
CA LYS A 167 0.70 11.43 -5.58
C LYS A 167 0.30 12.23 -6.83
N ALA A 168 1.26 12.79 -7.56
CA ALA A 168 1.01 13.53 -8.79
C ALA A 168 0.46 12.63 -9.93
N THR A 169 0.81 11.34 -9.93
CA THR A 169 0.41 10.38 -10.97
C THR A 169 -0.82 9.56 -10.60
N ALA A 170 -0.99 9.21 -9.33
CA ALA A 170 -2.08 8.37 -8.81
C ALA A 170 -3.46 9.04 -8.81
N GLY A 171 -3.53 10.38 -8.92
CA GLY A 171 -4.78 11.16 -8.85
C GLY A 171 -5.79 10.90 -9.98
N LYS A 172 -5.51 9.98 -10.91
CA LYS A 172 -6.38 9.68 -12.07
C LYS A 172 -7.52 8.70 -11.78
N GLY A 173 -7.56 8.10 -10.59
CA GLY A 173 -8.72 7.34 -10.10
C GLY A 173 -8.79 5.87 -10.51
N SER A 174 -9.81 5.16 -10.01
CA SER A 174 -10.19 3.80 -10.42
C SER A 174 -10.95 3.80 -11.75
N PHE A 175 -10.64 2.81 -12.60
CA PHE A 175 -11.28 2.55 -13.89
C PHE A 175 -12.07 1.24 -13.90
N VAL A 176 -12.37 0.67 -12.74
CA VAL A 176 -13.11 -0.59 -12.61
C VAL A 176 -14.59 -0.29 -12.36
N PHE A 177 -15.46 -0.84 -13.21
CA PHE A 177 -16.91 -0.62 -13.15
C PHE A 177 -17.67 -1.93 -13.31
N PHE A 178 -18.76 -2.07 -12.56
CA PHE A 178 -19.78 -3.09 -12.78
C PHE A 178 -20.94 -2.50 -13.58
N ILE A 179 -21.46 -3.28 -14.52
CA ILE A 179 -22.52 -2.83 -15.43
C ILE A 179 -23.82 -3.56 -15.07
N PRO A 180 -24.85 -2.90 -14.53
CA PRO A 180 -26.11 -3.56 -14.18
C PRO A 180 -26.72 -4.30 -15.38
N GLY A 181 -27.16 -5.53 -15.15
CA GLY A 181 -28.00 -6.29 -16.07
C GLY A 181 -29.50 -6.13 -15.77
N GLU A 182 -30.34 -6.78 -16.58
CA GLU A 182 -31.77 -6.89 -16.29
C GLU A 182 -32.02 -7.91 -15.18
N LEU A 183 -32.66 -7.49 -14.09
CA LEU A 183 -33.18 -8.44 -13.11
C LEU A 183 -34.53 -8.95 -13.60
N THR A 184 -34.60 -10.24 -13.92
CA THR A 184 -35.89 -10.89 -14.19
C THR A 184 -36.73 -10.80 -12.91
N PRO A 185 -37.93 -10.20 -12.92
CA PRO A 185 -38.78 -10.21 -11.74
C PRO A 185 -39.05 -11.66 -11.35
N ALA A 186 -38.93 -11.97 -10.06
CA ALA A 186 -39.38 -13.26 -9.55
C ALA A 186 -40.82 -13.50 -10.03
N PRO A 187 -41.18 -14.71 -10.49
CA PRO A 187 -42.55 -14.99 -10.86
C PRO A 187 -43.44 -14.64 -9.67
N SER A 188 -44.35 -13.70 -9.87
CA SER A 188 -45.32 -13.33 -8.85
C SER A 188 -46.14 -14.58 -8.58
N GLU A 189 -45.90 -15.25 -7.44
CA GLU A 189 -46.76 -16.32 -6.96
C GLU A 189 -48.15 -15.71 -6.78
N THR A 190 -49.01 -15.89 -7.77
CA THR A 190 -50.40 -15.50 -7.68
C THR A 190 -51.01 -16.46 -6.66
N PRO A 191 -51.55 -15.99 -5.52
CA PRO A 191 -52.15 -16.88 -4.55
C PRO A 191 -53.27 -17.66 -5.23
N GLU A 192 -53.13 -18.99 -5.30
CA GLU A 192 -54.23 -19.83 -5.76
C GLU A 192 -55.40 -19.59 -4.80
N THR A 193 -56.45 -18.93 -5.30
CA THR A 193 -57.68 -18.76 -4.54
C THR A 193 -58.28 -20.15 -4.39
N PRO A 194 -58.44 -20.69 -3.16
CA PRO A 194 -59.03 -22.00 -2.98
C PRO A 194 -60.48 -21.95 -3.48
N THR A 195 -60.75 -22.63 -4.59
CA THR A 195 -62.12 -22.86 -5.06
C THR A 195 -62.71 -23.96 -4.19
N GLY A 196 -63.34 -23.57 -3.08
CA GLY A 196 -64.16 -24.46 -2.28
C GLY A 196 -65.40 -24.89 -3.06
N GLY A 197 -65.57 -26.19 -3.22
CA GLY A 197 -66.77 -26.86 -3.73
C GLY A 197 -67.01 -28.14 -2.94
#